data_AF-A0A975GZT7-F1
#
_entry.id   AF-A0A975GZT7-F1
#
_cell.length_a   1.000
_cell.length_b   1.000
_cell.length_c   1.000
_cell.angle_alpha   90.00
_cell.angle_beta   90.00
_cell.angle_gamma   90.00
#
_symmetry.space_group_name_H-M   'P 1'
#
loop_
_entity.id
_entity.type
_entity.pdbx_description
1 polymer ?
#
loop_
_entity_poly.entity_id
_entity_poly.type
_entity_poly.pdbx_seq_one_letter_code
_entity_poly.pdbx_strand_id
1 'polypeptide(L)'
;MRRSVITATVSALALAAGASLLGGQAMAQTSLQIGGSVTGALDDHDSTLGTGDGQYRFEDYRFTARAGQRLEAIMRSDAFDTYLEVFKAGDEGAESGPLGFDDDGLADGTNARLRFVAPGNGAYTLRARTLSGVEGGDYSLSLSERPAPPRAPRPGGIRLGQTVSGSIADTDAEDDDGLRYDAYAFRAREGQRFAIALKSEDTDSLDPVVHVGQMVGGSFVEIAQNDDAASGGLDSYLVFTAPSSGTFIIRAMPLGTDSTGDYTLSLEEGPPPLDATPIAIGDTKEGELTESDGLNDAGARADAYRFTATAGQRIQAELNSEVLDTVLELFNAKGESIDQDDDSGGDTDSRLTTTLKDGGTYTLQVRAIGDTLLGAYTLKLGEAAPAPAAIPLPFGETVQGEITADGARDDDERGYADYSFQGTEGNRVQIVMRSGDFDTYLQIGKPGDSFEALSSDDDGLGEGTDSRLNYILPETGEYVIRASPLGSDAKGLFSIELTDKGPQPEPGSILVGHTARGTLTDSDGIADDGAFFDAYTITVAEGDKLDVTLVSNHFDAYLDIGKMNDGTWESVASDDDSLSDTHAKVEWTVDEAGTYIIRARSFAPGESGDYTLAVESRK
;
A
#
# COMPACT_ATOMS: atom_id res chain seq x y z
N MET A 1 -7.18 -71.25 -18.12
CA MET A 1 -6.22 -71.61 -17.06
C MET A 1 -4.92 -70.85 -17.29
N ARG A 2 -4.39 -70.22 -16.24
CA ARG A 2 -2.99 -69.76 -16.04
C ARG A 2 -2.42 -68.64 -16.93
N ARG A 3 -2.25 -67.47 -16.29
CA ARG A 3 -0.99 -66.75 -15.98
C ARG A 3 0.02 -66.45 -17.11
N SER A 4 0.30 -65.15 -17.32
CA SER A 4 1.57 -64.48 -16.95
C SER A 4 2.07 -63.44 -17.98
N VAL A 5 2.29 -62.22 -17.49
CA VAL A 5 3.48 -61.36 -17.61
C VAL A 5 4.34 -61.48 -18.88
N ILE A 6 4.49 -60.39 -19.64
CA ILE A 6 5.78 -59.99 -20.25
C ILE A 6 5.93 -58.46 -20.20
N THR A 7 7.11 -58.06 -19.72
CA THR A 7 7.69 -56.74 -19.55
C THR A 7 8.20 -56.12 -20.86
N ALA A 8 8.41 -54.81 -20.77
CA ALA A 8 8.92 -53.87 -21.77
C ALA A 8 10.16 -54.29 -22.58
N THR A 9 10.26 -53.74 -23.80
CA THR A 9 11.45 -53.06 -24.34
C THR A 9 11.15 -52.56 -25.75
N VAL A 10 11.12 -51.24 -25.96
CA VAL A 10 11.56 -50.67 -27.25
C VAL A 10 12.28 -49.35 -26.97
N SER A 11 13.47 -49.29 -27.53
CA SER A 11 14.48 -48.25 -27.47
C SER A 11 14.04 -46.92 -28.08
N ALA A 12 14.73 -45.88 -27.62
CA ALA A 12 14.74 -44.53 -28.17
C ALA A 12 15.10 -44.49 -29.66
N LEU A 13 14.38 -43.67 -30.43
CA LEU A 13 14.99 -42.76 -31.39
C LEU A 13 14.07 -41.55 -31.58
N ALA A 14 14.64 -40.38 -31.33
CA ALA A 14 14.02 -39.07 -31.42
C ALA A 14 13.72 -38.65 -32.86
N LEU A 15 12.63 -37.90 -33.06
CA LEU A 15 12.56 -36.86 -34.08
C LEU A 15 11.80 -35.66 -33.51
N ALA A 16 12.47 -34.51 -33.48
CA ALA A 16 12.00 -33.25 -32.95
C ALA A 16 11.13 -32.48 -33.95
N ALA A 17 10.08 -31.86 -33.44
CA ALA A 17 9.45 -30.61 -33.87
C ALA A 17 8.56 -30.21 -32.68
N GLY A 18 8.78 -29.12 -31.95
CA GLY A 18 9.05 -27.76 -32.40
C GLY A 18 7.85 -26.92 -31.95
N ALA A 19 7.79 -26.62 -30.65
CA ALA A 19 6.89 -25.63 -30.07
C ALA A 19 7.66 -24.97 -28.92
N SER A 20 8.25 -23.81 -29.21
CA SER A 20 8.90 -22.95 -28.22
C SER A 20 7.79 -22.29 -27.40
N LEU A 21 7.48 -22.87 -26.24
CA LEU A 21 6.84 -22.13 -25.17
C LEU A 21 7.94 -21.36 -24.46
N LEU A 22 7.79 -20.04 -24.43
CA LEU A 22 8.55 -19.13 -23.57
C LEU A 22 8.33 -19.57 -22.12
N GLY A 23 9.30 -20.28 -21.55
CA GLY A 23 9.39 -20.51 -20.11
C GLY A 23 10.42 -19.55 -19.57
N GLY A 24 9.99 -18.56 -18.79
CA GLY A 24 10.88 -17.84 -17.90
C GLY A 24 11.61 -18.86 -17.02
N GLN A 25 12.92 -18.67 -16.84
CA GLN A 25 13.68 -19.47 -15.91
C GLN A 25 13.22 -19.09 -14.50
N ALA A 26 12.36 -19.91 -13.90
CA ALA A 26 12.12 -19.86 -12.47
C ALA A 26 13.47 -20.10 -11.76
N MET A 27 13.99 -19.07 -11.08
CA MET A 27 15.05 -19.25 -10.08
C MET A 27 14.62 -20.39 -9.14
N ALA A 28 15.56 -21.28 -8.82
CA ALA A 28 15.26 -22.49 -8.06
C ALA A 28 14.92 -22.12 -6.61
N GLN A 29 13.64 -21.88 -6.31
CA GLN A 29 13.17 -21.56 -4.95
C GLN A 29 13.67 -22.60 -3.94
N THR A 30 14.32 -22.12 -2.88
CA THR A 30 14.96 -22.93 -1.85
C THR A 30 13.89 -23.71 -1.07
N SER A 31 14.04 -25.03 -0.90
CA SER A 31 13.02 -25.80 -0.18
C SER A 31 13.18 -25.65 1.34
N LEU A 32 12.12 -25.23 2.04
CA LEU A 32 12.05 -25.21 3.51
C LEU A 32 11.13 -26.33 3.99
N GLN A 33 11.65 -27.19 4.88
CA GLN A 33 10.85 -28.26 5.46
C GLN A 33 10.13 -27.75 6.71
N ILE A 34 8.86 -28.11 6.87
CA ILE A 34 8.13 -27.87 8.13
C ILE A 34 8.83 -28.65 9.25
N GLY A 35 9.16 -27.95 10.34
CA GLY A 35 10.00 -28.41 11.45
C GLY A 35 11.50 -28.18 11.24
N GLY A 36 11.89 -27.52 10.15
CA GLY A 36 13.27 -27.20 9.81
C GLY A 36 13.62 -25.72 10.04
N SER A 37 14.92 -25.44 9.93
CA SER A 37 15.45 -24.09 9.91
C SER A 37 16.57 -23.99 8.88
N VAL A 38 16.80 -22.78 8.39
CA VAL A 38 17.87 -22.40 7.48
C VAL A 38 18.57 -21.16 8.04
N THR A 39 19.82 -21.00 7.66
CA THR A 39 20.56 -19.74 7.83
C THR A 39 20.85 -19.26 6.42
N GLY A 40 20.51 -18.01 6.15
CA GLY A 40 20.74 -17.34 4.88
C GLY A 40 21.42 -16.01 5.12
N ALA A 41 21.69 -15.30 4.04
CA ALA A 41 21.99 -13.88 4.05
C ALA A 41 21.11 -13.25 2.99
N LEU A 42 20.48 -12.12 3.29
CA LEU A 42 19.89 -11.28 2.26
C LEU A 42 21.00 -10.39 1.72
N ASP A 43 21.51 -10.70 0.53
CA ASP A 43 22.60 -9.97 -0.11
C ASP A 43 22.27 -9.66 -1.59
N ASP A 44 23.21 -9.05 -2.31
CA ASP A 44 22.98 -8.56 -3.67
C ASP A 44 22.68 -9.66 -4.72
N HIS A 45 22.59 -10.93 -4.32
CA HIS A 45 22.10 -12.03 -5.15
C HIS A 45 20.62 -12.35 -4.93
N ASP A 46 19.99 -11.84 -3.87
CA ASP A 46 18.58 -12.06 -3.55
C ASP A 46 17.68 -11.10 -4.32
N SER A 47 16.44 -11.50 -4.57
CA SER A 47 15.52 -10.71 -5.40
C SER A 47 15.08 -9.43 -4.67
N THR A 48 14.76 -8.36 -5.41
CA THR A 48 14.18 -7.14 -4.83
C THR A 48 12.81 -6.82 -5.43
N LEU A 49 11.94 -6.16 -4.67
CA LEU A 49 10.62 -5.70 -5.12
C LEU A 49 10.33 -4.30 -4.55
N GLY A 50 9.52 -3.51 -5.25
CA GLY A 50 9.17 -2.14 -4.86
C GLY A 50 10.09 -1.07 -5.44
N THR A 51 9.76 0.21 -5.21
CA THR A 51 10.51 1.39 -5.67
C THR A 51 10.57 2.45 -4.56
N GLY A 52 11.63 3.27 -4.54
CA GLY A 52 11.82 4.29 -3.51
C GLY A 52 11.87 3.69 -2.11
N ASP A 53 11.25 4.36 -1.14
CA ASP A 53 11.20 3.94 0.27
C ASP A 53 10.45 2.59 0.49
N GLY A 54 9.68 2.14 -0.50
CA GLY A 54 8.98 0.85 -0.48
C GLY A 54 9.77 -0.32 -1.07
N GLN A 55 11.00 -0.09 -1.55
CA GLN A 55 11.85 -1.16 -2.10
C GLN A 55 12.36 -2.08 -0.98
N TYR A 56 12.46 -3.38 -1.24
CA TYR A 56 12.98 -4.37 -0.30
C TYR A 56 13.70 -5.53 -0.99
N ARG A 57 14.55 -6.24 -0.25
CA ARG A 57 15.28 -7.44 -0.70
C ARG A 57 14.70 -8.69 -0.05
N PHE A 58 14.63 -9.79 -0.79
CA PHE A 58 13.95 -11.00 -0.35
C PHE A 58 14.49 -12.32 -0.96
N GLU A 59 14.39 -13.41 -0.20
CA GLU A 59 14.55 -14.79 -0.66
C GLU A 59 13.25 -15.58 -0.48
N ASP A 60 12.86 -16.36 -1.50
CA ASP A 60 11.64 -17.17 -1.50
C ASP A 60 11.92 -18.65 -1.18
N TYR A 61 11.25 -19.15 -0.14
CA TYR A 61 11.31 -20.53 0.30
C TYR A 61 10.04 -21.31 -0.02
N ARG A 62 10.18 -22.48 -0.66
CA ARG A 62 9.04 -23.37 -0.93
C ARG A 62 8.82 -24.39 0.17
N PHE A 63 7.57 -24.55 0.58
CA PHE A 63 7.10 -25.65 1.43
C PHE A 63 5.75 -26.20 0.94
N THR A 64 5.35 -27.37 1.44
CA THR A 64 4.04 -27.98 1.13
C THR A 64 3.25 -28.15 2.41
N ALA A 65 2.01 -27.67 2.40
CA ALA A 65 1.10 -27.75 3.55
C ALA A 65 -0.22 -28.40 3.18
N ARG A 66 -0.88 -28.94 4.20
CA ARG A 66 -2.24 -29.49 4.12
C ARG A 66 -3.25 -28.40 4.49
N ALA A 67 -4.45 -28.46 3.92
CA ALA A 67 -5.54 -27.56 4.29
C ALA A 67 -5.79 -27.60 5.81
N GLY A 68 -5.82 -26.43 6.45
CA GLY A 68 -5.97 -26.25 7.89
C GLY A 68 -4.71 -26.54 8.72
N GLN A 69 -3.55 -26.75 8.10
CA GLN A 69 -2.28 -26.92 8.81
C GLN A 69 -1.80 -25.55 9.32
N ARG A 70 -1.54 -25.44 10.63
CA ARG A 70 -1.10 -24.22 11.30
C ARG A 70 0.42 -24.19 11.38
N LEU A 71 1.01 -23.11 10.92
CA LEU A 71 2.45 -22.98 10.76
C LEU A 71 2.91 -21.65 11.38
N GLU A 72 4.12 -21.65 11.93
CA GLU A 72 4.81 -20.45 12.45
C GLU A 72 6.18 -20.39 11.77
N ALA A 73 6.41 -19.30 11.05
CA ALA A 73 7.70 -18.93 10.53
C ALA A 73 8.31 -17.87 11.45
N ILE A 74 9.58 -18.02 11.79
CA ILE A 74 10.31 -17.02 12.57
C ILE A 74 11.59 -16.70 11.83
N MET A 75 11.79 -15.42 11.54
CA MET A 75 13.01 -14.87 10.98
C MET A 75 13.72 -14.01 12.02
N ARG A 76 15.04 -14.12 12.10
CA ARG A 76 15.85 -13.26 12.97
C ARG A 76 17.06 -12.74 12.23
N SER A 77 17.35 -11.44 12.38
CA SER A 77 18.58 -10.81 11.93
C SER A 77 19.01 -9.72 12.92
N ASP A 78 20.32 -9.62 13.14
CA ASP A 78 20.91 -8.48 13.85
C ASP A 78 21.28 -7.33 12.89
N ALA A 79 21.16 -7.56 11.58
CA ALA A 79 21.67 -6.66 10.54
C ALA A 79 20.59 -5.76 9.93
N PHE A 80 19.34 -6.24 9.88
CA PHE A 80 18.22 -5.52 9.26
C PHE A 80 16.90 -5.86 9.95
N ASP A 81 15.90 -5.04 9.66
CA ASP A 81 14.53 -5.27 10.11
C ASP A 81 13.86 -6.32 9.23
N THR A 82 13.52 -7.47 9.81
CA THR A 82 13.07 -8.63 9.04
C THR A 82 11.58 -8.53 8.75
N TYR A 83 11.13 -9.07 7.63
CA TYR A 83 9.72 -9.11 7.26
C TYR A 83 9.44 -10.43 6.54
N LEU A 84 8.34 -11.09 6.86
CA LEU A 84 7.92 -12.36 6.30
C LEU A 84 6.60 -12.21 5.55
N GLU A 85 6.46 -12.87 4.40
CA GLU A 85 5.20 -13.01 3.68
C GLU A 85 4.96 -14.46 3.27
N VAL A 86 3.70 -14.89 3.21
CA VAL A 86 3.35 -16.21 2.69
C VAL A 86 2.36 -16.12 1.53
N PHE A 87 2.70 -16.76 0.42
CA PHE A 87 1.87 -16.85 -0.77
C PHE A 87 1.48 -18.30 -1.04
N LYS A 88 0.37 -18.50 -1.75
CA LYS A 88 0.18 -19.76 -2.46
C LYS A 88 1.17 -19.78 -3.63
N ALA A 89 1.84 -20.91 -3.85
CA ALA A 89 2.89 -20.96 -4.86
C ALA A 89 2.33 -20.67 -6.26
N GLY A 90 2.89 -19.67 -6.94
CA GLY A 90 2.45 -19.15 -8.24
C GLY A 90 1.55 -17.90 -8.16
N ASP A 91 1.17 -17.47 -6.95
CA ASP A 91 0.34 -16.27 -6.72
C ASP A 91 1.18 -15.09 -6.17
N GLU A 92 2.52 -15.20 -6.16
CA GLU A 92 3.44 -14.11 -5.80
C GLU A 92 3.19 -12.90 -6.75
N GLY A 93 2.71 -11.77 -6.22
CA GLY A 93 2.38 -10.57 -7.00
C GLY A 93 0.96 -10.50 -7.58
N ALA A 94 0.06 -11.41 -7.18
CA ALA A 94 -1.36 -11.27 -7.52
C ALA A 94 -2.01 -10.07 -6.80
N GLU A 95 -3.04 -9.46 -7.39
CA GLU A 95 -3.83 -8.37 -6.76
C GLU A 95 -4.42 -8.74 -5.40
N SER A 96 -4.56 -10.05 -5.11
CA SER A 96 -5.03 -10.53 -3.81
C SER A 96 -4.02 -10.37 -2.67
N GLY A 97 -2.74 -10.05 -2.97
CA GLY A 97 -1.67 -9.93 -1.98
C GLY A 97 -1.23 -11.26 -1.34
N PRO A 98 -0.32 -11.20 -0.35
CA PRO A 98 0.06 -12.36 0.45
C PRO A 98 -1.12 -12.90 1.26
N LEU A 99 -1.08 -14.20 1.57
CA LEU A 99 -2.02 -14.87 2.48
C LEU A 99 -1.80 -14.51 3.96
N GLY A 100 -0.67 -13.86 4.27
CA GLY A 100 -0.30 -13.36 5.59
C GLY A 100 1.12 -12.79 5.57
N PHE A 101 1.41 -11.84 6.46
CA PHE A 101 2.72 -11.21 6.60
C PHE A 101 2.98 -10.79 8.06
N ASP A 102 4.23 -10.56 8.44
CA ASP A 102 4.64 -10.09 9.79
C ASP A 102 6.10 -9.58 9.77
N ASP A 103 6.43 -8.53 10.52
CA ASP A 103 7.76 -7.90 10.62
C ASP A 103 8.39 -7.83 12.03
N ASP A 104 7.59 -7.68 13.08
CA ASP A 104 8.11 -7.52 14.44
C ASP A 104 7.39 -8.38 15.51
N GLY A 105 6.70 -9.45 15.09
CA GLY A 105 5.82 -10.27 15.93
C GLY A 105 6.48 -11.10 17.05
N LEU A 106 7.77 -10.90 17.34
CA LEU A 106 8.46 -11.48 18.51
C LEU A 106 8.54 -10.55 19.73
N ALA A 107 8.15 -9.28 19.60
CA ALA A 107 8.31 -8.24 20.64
C ALA A 107 9.75 -8.14 21.22
N ASP A 108 10.75 -8.59 20.45
CA ASP A 108 12.17 -8.61 20.83
C ASP A 108 13.08 -7.84 19.86
N GLY A 109 12.56 -6.75 19.28
CA GLY A 109 13.29 -5.90 18.33
C GLY A 109 12.66 -5.98 16.95
N THR A 110 13.49 -6.18 15.93
CA THR A 110 13.14 -6.08 14.50
C THR A 110 13.02 -7.47 13.84
N ASN A 111 12.53 -8.45 14.60
CA ASN A 111 12.48 -9.87 14.19
C ASN A 111 11.04 -10.33 13.95
N ALA A 112 10.80 -10.92 12.78
CA ALA A 112 9.48 -11.31 12.30
C ALA A 112 9.05 -12.68 12.80
N ARG A 113 7.75 -12.80 13.06
CA ARG A 113 7.07 -14.06 13.39
C ARG A 113 5.73 -14.17 12.67
N LEU A 114 5.80 -14.66 11.45
CA LEU A 114 4.60 -14.94 10.67
C LEU A 114 3.91 -16.23 11.13
N ARG A 115 2.65 -16.09 11.56
CA ARG A 115 1.73 -17.19 11.83
C ARG A 115 0.72 -17.30 10.69
N PHE A 116 0.52 -18.52 10.18
CA PHE A 116 -0.46 -18.72 9.11
C PHE A 116 -1.14 -20.10 9.15
N VAL A 117 -2.33 -20.17 8.57
CA VAL A 117 -3.09 -21.42 8.38
C VAL A 117 -3.30 -21.68 6.91
N ALA A 118 -2.77 -22.80 6.42
CA ALA A 118 -2.85 -23.14 5.00
C ALA A 118 -4.32 -23.30 4.53
N PRO A 119 -4.85 -22.43 3.64
CA PRO A 119 -6.27 -22.49 3.21
C PRO A 119 -6.60 -23.73 2.38
N GLY A 120 -5.60 -24.34 1.74
CA GLY A 120 -5.77 -25.52 0.89
C GLY A 120 -4.57 -26.48 0.96
N ASN A 121 -4.74 -27.67 0.37
CA ASN A 121 -3.60 -28.56 0.14
C ASN A 121 -2.78 -28.00 -1.02
N GLY A 122 -1.47 -27.86 -0.86
CA GLY A 122 -0.63 -27.38 -1.96
C GLY A 122 0.76 -26.93 -1.56
N ALA A 123 1.49 -26.45 -2.55
CA ALA A 123 2.74 -25.74 -2.36
C ALA A 123 2.47 -24.27 -2.04
N TYR A 124 3.32 -23.72 -1.19
CA TYR A 124 3.31 -22.33 -0.74
C TYR A 124 4.73 -21.78 -0.81
N THR A 125 4.82 -20.47 -0.91
CA THR A 125 6.07 -19.71 -0.92
C THR A 125 6.11 -18.84 0.34
N LEU A 126 7.15 -18.97 1.13
CA LEU A 126 7.46 -18.12 2.28
C LEU A 126 8.59 -17.18 1.88
N ARG A 127 8.31 -15.90 1.78
CA ARG A 127 9.27 -14.86 1.45
C ARG A 127 9.89 -14.32 2.72
N ALA A 128 11.20 -14.38 2.81
CA ALA A 128 12.00 -13.75 3.86
C ALA A 128 12.62 -12.47 3.28
N ARG A 129 12.27 -11.30 3.82
CA ARG A 129 12.66 -10.00 3.26
C ARG A 129 13.14 -9.00 4.31
N THR A 130 13.76 -7.92 3.88
CA THR A 130 13.93 -6.68 4.67
C THR A 130 12.59 -5.94 4.75
N LEU A 131 12.28 -5.26 5.86
CA LEU A 131 11.06 -4.44 6.01
C LEU A 131 10.99 -3.34 4.94
N SER A 132 12.10 -2.63 4.77
CA SER A 132 12.33 -1.61 3.76
C SER A 132 13.82 -1.52 3.46
N GLY A 133 14.16 -0.93 2.32
CA GLY A 133 15.53 -0.86 1.82
C GLY A 133 16.07 -2.22 1.37
N VAL A 134 17.15 -2.19 0.61
CA VAL A 134 17.82 -3.40 0.10
C VAL A 134 19.06 -3.80 0.89
N GLU A 135 19.36 -3.05 1.96
CA GLU A 135 20.44 -3.34 2.90
C GLU A 135 20.04 -4.55 3.76
N GLY A 136 20.45 -5.74 3.31
CA GLY A 136 20.23 -7.00 4.01
C GLY A 136 21.42 -7.42 4.87
N GLY A 137 21.48 -8.71 5.21
CA GLY A 137 22.56 -9.30 6.00
C GLY A 137 22.25 -10.73 6.38
N ASP A 138 23.05 -11.31 7.28
CA ASP A 138 22.83 -12.67 7.77
C ASP A 138 21.49 -12.78 8.52
N TYR A 139 20.75 -13.86 8.29
CA TYR A 139 19.54 -14.19 9.03
C TYR A 139 19.40 -15.68 9.31
N SER A 140 18.53 -16.00 10.27
CA SER A 140 18.03 -17.36 10.48
C SER A 140 16.53 -17.39 10.23
N LEU A 141 16.04 -18.40 9.52
CA LEU A 141 14.63 -18.62 9.25
C LEU A 141 14.24 -20.02 9.70
N SER A 142 13.18 -20.12 10.48
CA SER A 142 12.61 -21.41 10.89
C SER A 142 11.15 -21.49 10.49
N LEU A 143 10.68 -22.69 10.15
CA LEU A 143 9.28 -22.96 9.89
C LEU A 143 8.86 -24.16 10.73
N SER A 144 7.90 -23.98 11.63
CA SER A 144 7.45 -25.02 12.54
C SER A 144 5.95 -25.27 12.43
N GLU A 145 5.52 -26.50 12.71
CA GLU A 145 4.10 -26.80 12.85
C GLU A 145 3.62 -26.38 14.23
N ARG A 146 2.70 -25.42 14.26
CA ARG A 146 2.03 -25.04 15.49
C ARG A 146 1.18 -26.22 15.95
N PRO A 147 1.06 -26.45 17.27
CA PRO A 147 0.05 -27.35 17.78
C PRO A 147 -1.30 -27.02 17.16
N ALA A 148 -2.13 -28.05 16.98
CA ALA A 148 -3.56 -27.83 16.71
C ALA A 148 -4.04 -26.75 17.68
N PRO A 149 -4.84 -25.77 17.21
CA PRO A 149 -5.25 -24.69 18.08
C PRO A 149 -5.83 -25.36 19.33
N PRO A 150 -5.43 -24.89 20.54
CA PRO A 150 -6.16 -25.29 21.74
C PRO A 150 -7.62 -25.16 21.35
N ARG A 151 -8.36 -26.27 21.44
CA ARG A 151 -9.73 -26.34 20.89
C ARG A 151 -10.41 -25.05 21.29
N ALA A 152 -10.76 -24.21 20.30
CA ALA A 152 -11.29 -22.88 20.54
C ALA A 152 -12.24 -23.01 21.72
N PRO A 153 -11.96 -22.32 22.85
CA PRO A 153 -12.68 -22.56 24.09
C PRO A 153 -14.15 -22.48 23.72
N ARG A 154 -14.95 -23.45 24.21
CA ARG A 154 -16.39 -23.36 23.99
C ARG A 154 -16.77 -21.96 24.47
N PRO A 155 -17.29 -21.08 23.60
CA PRO A 155 -17.42 -19.69 23.96
C PRO A 155 -18.23 -19.58 25.25
N GLY A 156 -17.74 -18.77 26.18
CA GLY A 156 -18.47 -18.45 27.40
C GLY A 156 -19.84 -17.92 27.04
N GLY A 157 -20.89 -18.33 27.72
CA GLY A 157 -22.22 -17.75 27.48
C GLY A 157 -22.28 -16.35 28.09
N ILE A 158 -22.56 -15.33 27.28
CA ILE A 158 -22.90 -13.98 27.76
C ILE A 158 -24.33 -13.64 27.35
N ARG A 159 -25.05 -12.94 28.22
CA ARG A 159 -26.44 -12.53 28.02
C ARG A 159 -26.54 -11.02 28.09
N LEU A 160 -27.61 -10.49 27.49
CA LEU A 160 -27.97 -9.09 27.61
C LEU A 160 -28.08 -8.68 29.11
N GLY A 161 -27.45 -7.56 29.47
CA GLY A 161 -27.37 -7.04 30.84
C GLY A 161 -26.30 -7.72 31.71
N GLN A 162 -25.36 -8.45 31.11
CA GLN A 162 -24.32 -9.17 31.82
C GLN A 162 -22.95 -8.53 31.61
N THR A 163 -22.20 -8.38 32.70
CA THR A 163 -20.77 -8.12 32.69
C THR A 163 -20.03 -9.39 33.14
N VAL A 164 -18.94 -9.73 32.46
CA VAL A 164 -18.04 -10.83 32.80
C VAL A 164 -16.62 -10.28 32.96
N SER A 165 -15.87 -10.85 33.91
CA SER A 165 -14.43 -10.60 34.03
C SER A 165 -13.68 -11.73 33.35
N GLY A 166 -12.63 -11.40 32.62
CA GLY A 166 -11.70 -12.33 31.99
C GLY A 166 -10.27 -11.84 32.09
N SER A 167 -9.35 -12.59 31.50
CA SER A 167 -7.93 -12.26 31.48
C SER A 167 -7.35 -12.83 30.20
N ILE A 168 -6.73 -11.97 29.38
CA ILE A 168 -5.95 -12.42 28.22
C ILE A 168 -4.63 -12.95 28.76
N ALA A 169 -4.46 -14.27 28.70
CA ALA A 169 -3.33 -14.97 29.26
C ALA A 169 -2.48 -15.65 28.19
N ASP A 170 -1.22 -15.93 28.54
CA ASP A 170 -0.27 -16.60 27.65
C ASP A 170 -0.67 -18.01 27.19
N THR A 171 -1.72 -18.56 27.79
CA THR A 171 -2.25 -19.90 27.50
C THR A 171 -3.53 -19.89 26.67
N ASP A 172 -4.06 -18.72 26.33
CA ASP A 172 -5.34 -18.60 25.65
C ASP A 172 -5.28 -19.07 24.20
N ALA A 173 -6.47 -19.25 23.62
CA ALA A 173 -6.56 -19.56 22.21
C ALA A 173 -6.02 -18.38 21.41
N GLU A 174 -5.29 -18.70 20.36
CA GLU A 174 -4.81 -17.72 19.40
C GLU A 174 -5.60 -17.90 18.11
N ASP A 175 -5.89 -16.81 17.43
CA ASP A 175 -6.42 -16.86 16.07
C ASP A 175 -5.31 -17.25 15.07
N ASP A 176 -5.58 -16.96 13.80
CA ASP A 176 -4.68 -17.35 12.71
C ASP A 176 -3.46 -16.42 12.66
N ASP A 177 -3.66 -15.13 12.98
CA ASP A 177 -2.63 -14.09 13.09
C ASP A 177 -1.81 -14.21 14.39
N GLY A 178 -2.29 -15.01 15.35
CA GLY A 178 -1.57 -15.26 16.59
C GLY A 178 -2.01 -14.38 17.75
N LEU A 179 -3.01 -13.53 17.54
CA LEU A 179 -3.62 -12.73 18.59
C LEU A 179 -4.39 -13.64 19.53
N ARG A 180 -4.13 -13.46 20.81
CA ARG A 180 -4.79 -14.20 21.88
C ARG A 180 -6.21 -13.72 22.00
N TYR A 181 -7.14 -14.63 22.28
CA TYR A 181 -8.52 -14.24 22.47
C TYR A 181 -9.25 -15.12 23.46
N ASP A 182 -10.17 -14.47 24.17
CA ASP A 182 -11.28 -15.11 24.86
C ASP A 182 -12.55 -14.97 24.02
N ALA A 183 -13.34 -16.04 23.93
CA ALA A 183 -14.56 -16.04 23.13
C ALA A 183 -15.83 -16.14 23.97
N TYR A 184 -16.83 -15.33 23.64
CA TYR A 184 -18.15 -15.32 24.27
C TYR A 184 -19.25 -15.44 23.24
N ALA A 185 -20.26 -16.28 23.49
CA ALA A 185 -21.41 -16.44 22.62
C ALA A 185 -22.66 -15.79 23.21
N PHE A 186 -23.38 -15.05 22.38
CA PHE A 186 -24.71 -14.54 22.66
C PHE A 186 -25.68 -14.86 21.52
N ARG A 187 -26.98 -14.69 21.76
CA ARG A 187 -28.02 -14.87 20.75
C ARG A 187 -28.70 -13.54 20.48
N ALA A 188 -28.91 -13.25 19.21
CA ALA A 188 -29.58 -12.04 18.76
C ALA A 188 -30.66 -12.37 17.73
N ARG A 189 -31.62 -11.47 17.62
CA ARG A 189 -32.55 -11.41 16.47
C ARG A 189 -31.99 -10.43 15.46
N GLU A 190 -32.32 -10.63 14.19
CA GLU A 190 -32.04 -9.67 13.13
C GLU A 190 -32.54 -8.27 13.51
N GLY A 191 -31.66 -7.26 13.36
CA GLY A 191 -31.90 -5.86 13.72
C GLY A 191 -31.77 -5.55 15.21
N GLN A 192 -31.51 -6.52 16.09
CA GLN A 192 -31.28 -6.26 17.51
C GLN A 192 -29.90 -5.60 17.72
N ARG A 193 -29.86 -4.51 18.49
CA ARG A 193 -28.62 -3.76 18.79
C ARG A 193 -28.08 -4.08 20.18
N PHE A 194 -26.76 -4.10 20.29
CA PHE A 194 -26.02 -4.39 21.51
C PHE A 194 -24.91 -3.36 21.69
N ALA A 195 -24.75 -2.84 22.90
CA ALA A 195 -23.56 -2.10 23.29
C ALA A 195 -22.59 -3.11 23.91
N ILE A 196 -21.41 -3.24 23.33
CA ILE A 196 -20.37 -4.15 23.76
C ILE A 196 -19.19 -3.29 24.21
N ALA A 197 -18.94 -3.26 25.52
CA ALA A 197 -17.79 -2.56 26.07
C ALA A 197 -16.79 -3.57 26.62
N LEU A 198 -15.54 -3.44 26.21
CA LEU A 198 -14.41 -4.23 26.67
C LEU A 198 -13.43 -3.28 27.33
N LYS A 199 -13.24 -3.45 28.65
CA LYS A 199 -12.43 -2.53 29.46
C LYS A 199 -11.24 -3.22 30.04
N SER A 200 -10.08 -2.60 29.91
CA SER A 200 -8.87 -3.06 30.58
C SER A 200 -8.93 -2.69 32.07
N GLU A 201 -8.56 -3.63 32.94
CA GLU A 201 -8.38 -3.33 34.37
C GLU A 201 -7.00 -2.70 34.65
N ASP A 202 -6.07 -2.76 33.67
CA ASP A 202 -4.75 -2.14 33.68
C ASP A 202 -4.40 -1.64 32.26
N THR A 203 -4.74 -0.37 32.00
CA THR A 203 -4.59 0.29 30.69
C THR A 203 -3.14 0.39 30.21
N ASP A 204 -2.15 0.21 31.08
CA ASP A 204 -0.74 0.20 30.67
C ASP A 204 -0.32 -1.18 30.11
N SER A 205 -1.11 -2.23 30.34
CA SER A 205 -0.77 -3.62 30.03
C SER A 205 -1.57 -4.23 28.88
N LEU A 206 -2.80 -3.76 28.70
CA LEU A 206 -3.74 -4.27 27.72
C LEU A 206 -4.45 -3.10 27.07
N ASP A 207 -4.26 -3.00 25.76
CA ASP A 207 -5.06 -2.24 24.82
C ASP A 207 -6.09 -3.21 24.20
N PRO A 208 -7.32 -3.27 24.73
CA PRO A 208 -8.33 -4.24 24.30
C PRO A 208 -8.93 -3.92 22.93
N VAL A 209 -9.22 -4.98 22.16
CA VAL A 209 -10.00 -4.93 20.92
C VAL A 209 -11.16 -5.91 21.00
N VAL A 210 -12.33 -5.47 20.55
CA VAL A 210 -13.53 -6.30 20.46
C VAL A 210 -13.85 -6.65 19.01
N HIS A 211 -13.90 -7.94 18.69
CA HIS A 211 -14.35 -8.43 17.39
C HIS A 211 -15.68 -9.19 17.55
N VAL A 212 -16.63 -8.94 16.66
CA VAL A 212 -17.94 -9.61 16.64
C VAL A 212 -18.14 -10.30 15.31
N GLY A 213 -18.53 -11.57 15.35
CA GLY A 213 -18.69 -12.38 14.14
C GLY A 213 -19.57 -13.60 14.34
N GLN A 214 -19.54 -14.48 13.33
CA GLN A 214 -20.22 -15.77 13.35
C GLN A 214 -19.27 -16.90 12.97
N MET A 215 -19.53 -18.10 13.49
CA MET A 215 -18.79 -19.29 13.05
C MET A 215 -19.43 -19.86 11.77
N VAL A 216 -18.72 -19.80 10.65
CA VAL A 216 -19.14 -20.35 9.35
C VAL A 216 -18.13 -21.42 8.93
N GLY A 217 -18.58 -22.65 8.71
CA GLY A 217 -17.69 -23.74 8.25
C GLY A 217 -16.58 -24.13 9.25
N GLY A 218 -16.65 -23.65 10.50
CA GLY A 218 -15.60 -23.84 11.52
C GLY A 218 -14.64 -22.66 11.65
N SER A 219 -14.74 -21.65 10.79
CA SER A 219 -13.97 -20.40 10.84
C SER A 219 -14.79 -19.26 11.42
N PHE A 220 -14.14 -18.33 12.12
CA PHE A 220 -14.76 -17.08 12.55
C PHE A 220 -14.81 -16.14 11.34
N VAL A 221 -16.00 -15.69 11.00
CA VAL A 221 -16.23 -14.64 10.01
C VAL A 221 -16.60 -13.39 10.79
N GLU A 222 -15.70 -12.42 10.77
CA GLU A 222 -15.91 -11.12 11.38
C GLU A 222 -17.02 -10.35 10.67
N ILE A 223 -17.75 -9.56 11.46
CA ILE A 223 -18.84 -8.69 10.99
C ILE A 223 -18.57 -7.25 11.43
N ALA A 224 -18.00 -7.04 12.61
CA ALA A 224 -17.65 -5.73 13.13
C ALA A 224 -16.51 -5.86 14.15
N GLN A 225 -15.69 -4.82 14.26
CA GLN A 225 -14.65 -4.71 15.27
C GLN A 225 -14.52 -3.27 15.76
N ASN A 226 -13.92 -3.07 16.92
CA ASN A 226 -13.54 -1.77 17.45
C ASN A 226 -12.42 -1.97 18.50
N ASP A 227 -11.40 -1.12 18.48
CA ASP A 227 -10.28 -1.07 19.43
C ASP A 227 -10.48 0.04 20.46
N ASP A 228 -10.79 1.27 20.02
CA ASP A 228 -10.93 2.41 20.92
C ASP A 228 -12.37 2.96 20.97
N ALA A 229 -12.85 3.25 22.17
CA ALA A 229 -14.08 4.02 22.32
C ALA A 229 -13.87 5.45 21.84
N ALA A 230 -14.87 6.01 21.17
CA ALA A 230 -14.88 7.43 20.77
C ALA A 230 -14.66 8.41 21.95
N SER A 231 -14.86 7.94 23.19
CA SER A 231 -14.59 8.71 24.41
C SER A 231 -13.12 8.92 24.78
N GLY A 232 -12.22 8.36 23.98
CA GLY A 232 -10.79 8.34 24.24
C GLY A 232 -10.41 7.30 25.30
N GLY A 233 -9.10 7.06 25.38
CA GLY A 233 -8.53 5.92 26.10
C GLY A 233 -8.53 4.66 25.25
N LEU A 234 -7.90 3.61 25.76
CA LEU A 234 -7.66 2.35 25.05
C LEU A 234 -8.81 1.33 25.20
N ASP A 235 -9.89 1.69 25.87
CA ASP A 235 -11.01 0.76 26.11
C ASP A 235 -11.91 0.68 24.87
N SER A 236 -12.27 -0.53 24.42
CA SER A 236 -13.14 -0.69 23.25
C SER A 236 -14.63 -0.50 23.57
N TYR A 237 -15.34 0.13 22.64
CA TYR A 237 -16.79 0.23 22.65
C TYR A 237 -17.39 0.06 21.25
N LEU A 238 -18.24 -0.94 21.08
CA LEU A 238 -18.89 -1.24 19.80
C LEU A 238 -20.41 -1.31 19.97
N VAL A 239 -21.15 -0.57 19.14
CA VAL A 239 -22.60 -0.78 18.98
C VAL A 239 -22.86 -1.74 17.83
N PHE A 240 -23.09 -3.01 18.15
CA PHE A 240 -23.32 -4.07 17.17
C PHE A 240 -24.80 -4.21 16.82
N THR A 241 -25.14 -4.08 15.53
CA THR A 241 -26.49 -4.40 15.00
C THR A 241 -26.47 -5.79 14.36
N ALA A 242 -27.22 -6.74 14.91
CA ALA A 242 -27.23 -8.11 14.41
C ALA A 242 -27.80 -8.21 12.98
N PRO A 243 -27.02 -8.63 11.97
CA PRO A 243 -27.48 -8.68 10.58
C PRO A 243 -28.42 -9.86 10.29
N SER A 244 -28.51 -10.82 11.21
CA SER A 244 -29.39 -11.99 11.10
C SER A 244 -29.77 -12.53 12.48
N SER A 245 -30.84 -13.31 12.53
CA SER A 245 -31.19 -14.03 13.75
C SER A 245 -30.27 -15.24 13.94
N GLY A 246 -29.56 -15.32 15.06
CA GLY A 246 -28.57 -16.37 15.25
C GLY A 246 -27.76 -16.30 16.53
N THR A 247 -26.70 -17.10 16.58
CA THR A 247 -25.66 -17.02 17.60
C THR A 247 -24.47 -16.28 17.03
N PHE A 248 -24.02 -15.26 17.76
CA PHE A 248 -22.84 -14.45 17.44
C PHE A 248 -21.76 -14.72 18.49
N ILE A 249 -20.52 -14.53 18.07
CA ILE A 249 -19.33 -14.67 18.90
C ILE A 249 -18.70 -13.30 19.06
N ILE A 250 -18.39 -12.94 20.29
CA ILE A 250 -17.50 -11.84 20.66
C ILE A 250 -16.14 -12.46 20.93
N ARG A 251 -15.08 -11.94 20.31
CA ARG A 251 -13.70 -12.18 20.72
C ARG A 251 -13.21 -10.95 21.46
N ALA A 252 -12.77 -11.13 22.70
CA ALA A 252 -12.01 -10.14 23.45
C ALA A 252 -10.53 -10.41 23.21
N MET A 253 -9.81 -9.42 22.70
CA MET A 253 -8.46 -9.56 22.15
C MET A 253 -7.59 -8.41 22.63
N PRO A 254 -6.27 -8.55 22.67
CA PRO A 254 -5.36 -7.41 22.71
C PRO A 254 -5.15 -6.83 21.29
N LEU A 255 -4.78 -5.55 21.20
CA LEU A 255 -4.34 -4.93 19.95
C LEU A 255 -2.99 -5.49 19.48
N GLY A 256 -2.07 -5.75 20.43
CA GLY A 256 -0.75 -6.34 20.18
C GLY A 256 -0.63 -7.81 20.59
N THR A 257 0.28 -8.55 19.97
CA THR A 257 0.46 -10.01 20.20
C THR A 257 0.95 -10.39 21.59
N ASP A 258 1.65 -9.48 22.27
CA ASP A 258 2.31 -9.73 23.55
C ASP A 258 1.61 -9.06 24.73
N SER A 259 0.51 -8.36 24.48
CA SER A 259 -0.31 -7.76 25.53
C SER A 259 -1.11 -8.84 26.25
N THR A 260 -1.01 -8.83 27.57
CA THR A 260 -1.78 -9.68 28.49
C THR A 260 -2.37 -8.78 29.56
N GLY A 261 -3.53 -9.14 30.08
CA GLY A 261 -4.16 -8.31 31.11
C GLY A 261 -5.55 -8.79 31.48
N ASP A 262 -5.98 -8.35 32.65
CA ASP A 262 -7.35 -8.56 33.12
C ASP A 262 -8.28 -7.56 32.44
N TYR A 263 -9.50 -7.99 32.11
CA TYR A 263 -10.51 -7.16 31.48
C TYR A 263 -11.91 -7.43 32.02
N THR A 264 -12.81 -6.48 31.78
CA THR A 264 -14.26 -6.67 31.90
C THR A 264 -14.97 -6.48 30.56
N LEU A 265 -15.78 -7.48 30.19
CA LEU A 265 -16.63 -7.45 29.00
C LEU A 265 -18.09 -7.30 29.42
N SER A 266 -18.78 -6.29 28.90
CA SER A 266 -20.21 -6.07 29.11
C SER A 266 -20.99 -6.22 27.81
N LEU A 267 -22.18 -6.82 27.91
CA LEU A 267 -23.14 -6.90 26.81
C LEU A 267 -24.46 -6.26 27.23
N GLU A 268 -24.67 -5.03 26.82
CA GLU A 268 -25.85 -4.23 27.17
C GLU A 268 -26.76 -4.01 25.97
N GLU A 269 -27.98 -3.50 26.23
CA GLU A 269 -28.87 -3.08 25.14
C GLU A 269 -28.22 -1.90 24.42
N GLY A 270 -28.01 -2.06 23.11
CA GLY A 270 -27.44 -0.99 22.31
C GLY A 270 -28.39 0.21 22.26
N PRO A 271 -27.87 1.44 22.09
CA PRO A 271 -28.73 2.58 21.83
C PRO A 271 -29.65 2.32 20.63
N PRO A 272 -30.78 3.01 20.49
CA PRO A 272 -31.55 2.98 19.24
C PRO A 272 -30.70 3.56 18.09
N PRO A 273 -30.92 3.13 16.82
CA PRO A 273 -30.29 3.78 15.68
C PRO A 273 -30.51 5.28 15.71
N LEU A 274 -29.54 6.05 15.20
CA LEU A 274 -29.69 7.48 15.02
C LEU A 274 -30.94 7.77 14.18
N ASP A 275 -31.78 8.70 14.64
CA ASP A 275 -32.92 9.14 13.85
C ASP A 275 -32.42 10.09 12.76
N ALA A 276 -32.28 9.58 11.55
CA ALA A 276 -31.68 10.35 10.46
C ALA A 276 -32.65 11.41 9.94
N THR A 277 -32.45 12.68 10.26
CA THR A 277 -33.31 13.79 9.82
C THR A 277 -33.30 13.95 8.30
N PRO A 278 -34.45 14.10 7.61
CA PRO A 278 -34.45 14.37 6.18
C PRO A 278 -33.76 15.69 5.82
N ILE A 279 -32.86 15.63 4.84
CA ILE A 279 -32.26 16.79 4.18
C ILE A 279 -32.40 16.62 2.66
N ALA A 280 -32.77 17.67 1.93
CA ALA A 280 -32.75 17.66 0.48
C ALA A 280 -31.43 18.24 -0.05
N ILE A 281 -31.01 17.79 -1.23
CA ILE A 281 -29.91 18.46 -1.94
C ILE A 281 -30.36 19.89 -2.28
N GLY A 282 -29.54 20.87 -1.90
CA GLY A 282 -29.81 22.30 -1.93
C GLY A 282 -30.24 22.90 -0.57
N ASP A 283 -30.46 22.08 0.47
CA ASP A 283 -30.86 22.55 1.78
C ASP A 283 -29.65 22.91 2.67
N THR A 284 -29.91 23.80 3.63
CA THR A 284 -29.06 24.04 4.79
C THR A 284 -29.86 23.72 6.06
N LYS A 285 -29.22 23.06 7.02
CA LYS A 285 -29.77 22.67 8.31
C LYS A 285 -28.89 23.20 9.43
N GLU A 286 -29.52 23.88 10.38
CA GLU A 286 -28.91 24.18 11.67
C GLU A 286 -29.21 23.00 12.61
N GLY A 287 -28.18 22.55 13.34
CA GLY A 287 -28.27 21.50 14.33
C GLY A 287 -27.42 21.83 15.56
N GLU A 288 -27.52 21.00 16.58
CA GLU A 288 -26.73 21.13 17.80
C GLU A 288 -26.46 19.73 18.34
N LEU A 289 -25.18 19.36 18.49
CA LEU A 289 -24.81 18.15 19.21
C LEU A 289 -24.99 18.40 20.71
N THR A 290 -25.77 17.55 21.36
CA THR A 290 -26.17 17.62 22.75
C THR A 290 -25.96 16.29 23.47
N GLU A 291 -26.04 16.33 24.80
CA GLU A 291 -26.01 15.14 25.64
C GLU A 291 -27.16 14.15 25.38
N SER A 292 -28.24 14.60 24.74
CA SER A 292 -29.41 13.76 24.43
C SER A 292 -29.33 13.05 23.09
N ASP A 293 -28.37 13.40 22.25
CA ASP A 293 -28.25 12.77 20.93
C ASP A 293 -27.74 11.34 21.04
N GLY A 294 -28.09 10.55 20.02
CA GLY A 294 -27.76 9.15 19.98
C GLY A 294 -26.27 8.90 19.74
N LEU A 295 -25.86 7.65 19.92
CA LEU A 295 -24.50 7.22 19.59
C LEU A 295 -24.50 6.48 18.26
N ASN A 296 -23.48 6.73 17.45
CA ASN A 296 -23.20 5.95 16.25
C ASN A 296 -22.64 4.56 16.58
N ASP A 297 -22.24 3.81 15.56
CA ASP A 297 -21.76 2.44 15.74
C ASP A 297 -20.41 2.36 16.49
N ALA A 298 -19.60 3.44 16.46
CA ALA A 298 -18.36 3.61 17.22
C ALA A 298 -18.57 4.21 18.64
N GLY A 299 -19.83 4.43 19.04
CA GLY A 299 -20.14 5.02 20.35
C GLY A 299 -19.95 6.55 20.45
N ALA A 300 -19.66 7.23 19.34
CA ALA A 300 -19.57 8.68 19.28
C ALA A 300 -20.98 9.31 19.22
N ARG A 301 -21.15 10.44 19.91
CA ARG A 301 -22.37 11.25 19.77
C ARG A 301 -22.43 11.83 18.37
N ALA A 302 -23.59 11.67 17.75
CA ALA A 302 -23.77 12.10 16.38
C ALA A 302 -25.23 12.42 16.07
N ASP A 303 -25.41 13.33 15.13
CA ASP A 303 -26.67 13.49 14.41
C ASP A 303 -26.55 12.83 13.04
N ALA A 304 -27.66 12.27 12.55
CA ALA A 304 -27.74 11.69 11.23
C ALA A 304 -28.70 12.48 10.36
N TYR A 305 -28.38 12.58 9.07
CA TYR A 305 -29.20 13.21 8.05
C TYR A 305 -29.33 12.31 6.84
N ARG A 306 -30.56 12.07 6.38
CA ARG A 306 -30.81 11.19 5.22
C ARG A 306 -31.26 11.99 4.00
N PHE A 307 -30.72 11.61 2.84
CA PHE A 307 -31.10 12.17 1.55
C PHE A 307 -31.16 11.08 0.48
N THR A 308 -31.72 11.40 -0.68
CA THR A 308 -31.76 10.49 -1.84
C THR A 308 -31.00 11.11 -3.01
N ALA A 309 -30.21 10.29 -3.70
CA ALA A 309 -29.46 10.70 -4.87
C ALA A 309 -29.65 9.72 -6.04
N THR A 310 -29.31 10.19 -7.23
CA THR A 310 -29.27 9.36 -8.45
C THR A 310 -27.84 8.91 -8.75
N ALA A 311 -27.69 7.77 -9.42
CA ALA A 311 -26.38 7.28 -9.83
C ALA A 311 -25.64 8.31 -10.70
N GLY A 312 -24.37 8.54 -10.39
CA GLY A 312 -23.50 9.55 -11.01
C GLY A 312 -23.72 10.98 -10.51
N GLN A 313 -24.60 11.22 -9.52
CA GLN A 313 -24.82 12.55 -8.98
C GLN A 313 -23.66 12.96 -8.09
N ARG A 314 -23.07 14.14 -8.34
CA ARG A 314 -22.01 14.71 -7.52
C ARG A 314 -22.61 15.64 -6.47
N ILE A 315 -22.28 15.40 -5.21
CA ILE A 315 -22.77 16.19 -4.07
C ILE A 315 -21.61 16.86 -3.37
N GLN A 316 -21.90 17.98 -2.72
CA GLN A 316 -21.00 18.61 -1.77
C GLN A 316 -21.73 18.81 -0.47
N ALA A 317 -21.13 18.37 0.64
CA ALA A 317 -21.67 18.55 1.98
C ALA A 317 -20.64 19.32 2.82
N GLU A 318 -21.07 20.43 3.41
CA GLU A 318 -20.25 21.32 4.24
C GLU A 318 -20.81 21.32 5.66
N LEU A 319 -19.97 21.02 6.64
CA LEU A 319 -20.30 21.03 8.06
C LEU A 319 -19.45 22.11 8.74
N ASN A 320 -20.11 23.14 9.28
CA ASN A 320 -19.43 24.29 9.86
C ASN A 320 -19.80 24.46 11.34
N SER A 321 -18.83 24.77 12.19
CA SER A 321 -19.04 25.09 13.60
C SER A 321 -17.99 26.04 14.17
N GLU A 322 -18.43 26.99 14.99
CA GLU A 322 -17.54 27.91 15.72
C GLU A 322 -16.91 27.28 16.97
N VAL A 323 -17.33 26.07 17.35
CA VAL A 323 -16.94 25.43 18.63
C VAL A 323 -16.58 23.96 18.50
N LEU A 324 -17.07 23.28 17.46
CA LEU A 324 -16.74 21.90 17.18
C LEU A 324 -15.56 21.87 16.21
N ASP A 325 -14.65 20.96 16.46
CA ASP A 325 -13.82 20.41 15.41
C ASP A 325 -14.64 19.27 14.78
N THR A 326 -15.09 19.49 13.56
CA THR A 326 -16.22 18.75 12.98
C THR A 326 -15.74 17.50 12.26
N VAL A 327 -16.59 16.49 12.19
CA VAL A 327 -16.38 15.36 11.28
C VAL A 327 -17.66 15.02 10.56
N LEU A 328 -17.55 14.88 9.25
CA LEU A 328 -18.62 14.51 8.34
C LEU A 328 -18.30 13.16 7.71
N GLU A 329 -19.24 12.22 7.82
CA GLU A 329 -19.08 10.88 7.24
C GLU A 329 -20.31 10.50 6.41
N LEU A 330 -20.10 9.97 5.21
CA LEU A 330 -21.13 9.58 4.28
C LEU A 330 -21.27 8.06 4.21
N PHE A 331 -22.49 7.57 4.44
CA PHE A 331 -22.84 6.16 4.37
C PHE A 331 -23.80 5.86 3.22
N ASN A 332 -23.64 4.70 2.61
CA ASN A 332 -24.59 4.18 1.62
C ASN A 332 -25.82 3.53 2.27
N ALA A 333 -26.76 3.05 1.45
CA ALA A 333 -28.00 2.42 1.90
C ALA A 333 -27.81 1.14 2.74
N LYS A 334 -26.62 0.52 2.71
CA LYS A 334 -26.27 -0.65 3.53
C LYS A 334 -25.58 -0.26 4.85
N GLY A 335 -25.28 1.03 5.05
CA GLY A 335 -24.51 1.51 6.21
C GLY A 335 -23.00 1.35 6.04
N GLU A 336 -22.51 1.13 4.81
CA GLU A 336 -21.06 1.14 4.52
C GLU A 336 -20.61 2.60 4.38
N SER A 337 -19.52 2.98 5.05
CA SER A 337 -18.87 4.28 4.89
C SER A 337 -18.29 4.38 3.47
N ILE A 338 -18.53 5.51 2.81
CA ILE A 338 -18.10 5.79 1.44
C ILE A 338 -17.01 6.85 1.43
N ASP A 339 -17.12 7.82 2.34
CA ASP A 339 -16.33 9.04 2.34
C ASP A 339 -16.39 9.68 3.72
N GLN A 340 -15.30 10.29 4.17
CA GLN A 340 -15.20 10.96 5.45
C GLN A 340 -14.23 12.13 5.35
N ASP A 341 -14.57 13.23 6.01
CA ASP A 341 -13.72 14.42 6.11
C ASP A 341 -13.90 15.10 7.46
N ASP A 342 -12.84 15.70 8.00
CA ASP A 342 -12.84 16.44 9.26
C ASP A 342 -12.45 17.93 9.12
N ASP A 343 -11.49 18.30 8.27
CA ASP A 343 -10.97 19.68 8.23
C ASP A 343 -10.87 20.35 6.84
N SER A 344 -11.27 19.67 5.76
CA SER A 344 -11.18 20.23 4.40
C SER A 344 -12.18 21.36 4.14
N GLY A 345 -13.06 21.70 5.08
CA GLY A 345 -13.92 22.88 5.05
C GLY A 345 -13.20 24.19 5.41
N GLY A 346 -11.99 24.10 5.95
CA GLY A 346 -11.19 25.22 6.47
C GLY A 346 -11.22 25.29 8.00
N ASP A 347 -10.09 25.65 8.61
CA ASP A 347 -9.89 25.63 10.07
C ASP A 347 -10.18 24.26 10.71
N THR A 348 -11.39 24.06 11.24
CA THR A 348 -11.85 22.80 11.86
C THR A 348 -13.22 22.35 11.32
N ASP A 349 -13.61 22.90 10.17
CA ASP A 349 -14.85 22.60 9.48
C ASP A 349 -14.62 21.50 8.44
N SER A 350 -15.59 20.59 8.27
CA SER A 350 -15.48 19.50 7.30
C SER A 350 -16.21 19.81 5.99
N ARG A 351 -15.67 19.29 4.88
CA ARG A 351 -16.31 19.33 3.56
C ARG A 351 -16.05 18.07 2.74
N LEU A 352 -17.13 17.39 2.39
CA LEU A 352 -17.12 16.25 1.46
C LEU A 352 -17.56 16.66 0.07
N THR A 353 -16.83 16.24 -0.98
CA THR A 353 -17.26 16.39 -2.38
C THR A 353 -17.13 15.07 -3.15
N THR A 354 -18.25 14.37 -3.33
CA THR A 354 -18.23 12.99 -3.83
C THR A 354 -19.18 12.73 -4.99
N THR A 355 -18.82 11.80 -5.88
CA THR A 355 -19.68 11.31 -6.96
C THR A 355 -20.32 9.99 -6.54
N LEU A 356 -21.64 9.98 -6.40
CA LEU A 356 -22.36 8.81 -5.89
C LEU A 356 -22.56 7.76 -6.98
N LYS A 357 -21.91 6.61 -6.87
CA LYS A 357 -21.92 5.54 -7.90
C LYS A 357 -23.32 4.98 -8.14
N ASP A 358 -24.07 4.76 -7.07
CA ASP A 358 -25.40 4.16 -7.12
C ASP A 358 -26.50 5.20 -6.86
N GLY A 359 -27.71 4.89 -7.34
CA GLY A 359 -28.89 5.63 -6.92
C GLY A 359 -29.45 5.02 -5.65
N GLY A 360 -29.92 5.84 -4.70
CA GLY A 360 -30.46 5.33 -3.45
C GLY A 360 -30.57 6.35 -2.34
N THR A 361 -30.80 5.83 -1.14
CA THR A 361 -30.78 6.61 0.10
C THR A 361 -29.37 6.59 0.67
N TYR A 362 -28.91 7.76 1.09
CA TYR A 362 -27.63 7.97 1.75
C TYR A 362 -27.85 8.63 3.10
N THR A 363 -26.90 8.44 4.00
CA THR A 363 -26.89 9.05 5.33
C THR A 363 -25.60 9.84 5.51
N LEU A 364 -25.71 11.12 5.82
CA LEU A 364 -24.61 11.92 6.36
C LEU A 364 -24.68 11.83 7.88
N GLN A 365 -23.57 11.48 8.51
CA GLN A 365 -23.41 11.56 9.94
C GLN A 365 -22.51 12.75 10.28
N VAL A 366 -22.94 13.56 11.24
CA VAL A 366 -22.18 14.69 11.76
C VAL A 366 -21.80 14.43 13.20
N ARG A 367 -20.52 14.63 13.55
CA ARG A 367 -20.00 14.50 14.91
C ARG A 367 -18.90 15.54 15.15
N ALA A 368 -18.41 15.59 16.38
CA ALA A 368 -17.15 16.28 16.68
C ALA A 368 -15.98 15.28 16.62
N ILE A 369 -14.75 15.80 16.49
CA ILE A 369 -13.55 15.05 16.84
C ILE A 369 -13.54 14.86 18.37
N GLY A 370 -13.38 13.60 18.82
CA GLY A 370 -13.64 13.23 20.21
C GLY A 370 -15.13 13.29 20.61
N ASP A 371 -15.45 12.94 21.86
CA ASP A 371 -16.84 12.75 22.33
C ASP A 371 -17.37 13.83 23.29
N THR A 372 -16.50 14.72 23.76
CA THR A 372 -16.85 15.68 24.83
C THR A 372 -17.30 17.04 24.30
N LEU A 373 -16.97 17.37 23.05
CA LEU A 373 -17.32 18.64 22.44
C LEU A 373 -18.75 18.58 21.91
N LEU A 374 -19.59 19.43 22.49
CA LEU A 374 -21.00 19.62 22.16
C LEU A 374 -21.22 21.05 21.73
N GLY A 375 -22.12 21.28 20.79
CA GLY A 375 -22.31 22.62 20.24
C GLY A 375 -23.10 22.67 18.95
N ALA A 376 -23.43 23.89 18.56
CA ALA A 376 -24.19 24.17 17.35
C ALA A 376 -23.32 23.98 16.10
N TYR A 377 -23.95 23.52 15.02
CA TYR A 377 -23.34 23.39 13.71
C TYR A 377 -24.34 23.75 12.60
N THR A 378 -23.80 24.00 11.40
CA THR A 378 -24.58 24.17 10.18
C THR A 378 -24.14 23.14 9.15
N LEU A 379 -25.07 22.29 8.72
CA LEU A 379 -24.88 21.33 7.63
C LEU A 379 -25.53 21.86 6.36
N LYS A 380 -24.75 22.05 5.30
CA LYS A 380 -25.23 22.42 3.97
C LYS A 380 -24.98 21.25 3.03
N LEU A 381 -26.02 20.79 2.34
CA LEU A 381 -25.92 19.76 1.31
C LEU A 381 -26.27 20.39 -0.04
N GLY A 382 -25.34 20.41 -0.97
CA GLY A 382 -25.48 20.96 -2.31
C GLY A 382 -25.23 19.92 -3.40
N GLU A 383 -25.67 20.25 -4.61
CA GLU A 383 -25.21 19.56 -5.81
C GLU A 383 -23.91 20.23 -6.25
N ALA A 384 -22.85 19.44 -6.40
CA ALA A 384 -21.61 19.92 -6.97
C ALA A 384 -21.70 19.84 -8.49
N ALA A 385 -21.09 20.80 -9.18
CA ALA A 385 -20.91 20.65 -10.62
C ALA A 385 -20.15 19.35 -10.90
N PRO A 386 -20.47 18.60 -11.97
CA PRO A 386 -19.66 17.46 -12.39
C PRO A 386 -18.19 17.88 -12.45
N ALA A 387 -17.28 16.99 -12.04
CA ALA A 387 -15.86 17.24 -12.20
C ALA A 387 -15.61 17.66 -13.66
N PRO A 388 -14.84 18.73 -13.91
CA PRO A 388 -14.53 19.15 -15.27
C PRO A 388 -13.95 17.96 -16.04
N ALA A 389 -14.44 17.75 -17.26
CA ALA A 389 -13.86 16.72 -18.11
C ALA A 389 -12.40 17.08 -18.39
N ALA A 390 -11.51 16.09 -18.28
CA ALA A 390 -10.11 16.26 -18.58
C ALA A 390 -9.92 16.75 -20.02
N ILE A 391 -9.06 17.77 -20.18
CA ILE A 391 -8.77 18.39 -21.47
C ILE A 391 -7.75 17.51 -22.21
N PRO A 392 -8.00 17.05 -23.44
CA PRO A 392 -7.00 16.28 -24.16
C PRO A 392 -5.69 17.06 -24.33
N LEU A 393 -4.57 16.48 -23.88
CA LEU A 393 -3.24 17.04 -23.99
C LEU A 393 -2.41 16.24 -25.00
N PRO A 394 -2.26 16.73 -26.24
CA PRO A 394 -1.47 16.05 -27.24
C PRO A 394 0.03 16.16 -26.96
N PHE A 395 0.78 15.13 -27.33
CA PHE A 395 2.24 15.12 -27.21
C PHE A 395 2.91 16.23 -28.04
N GLY A 396 3.87 16.93 -27.44
CA GLY A 396 4.70 17.96 -28.06
C GLY A 396 4.01 19.31 -28.26
N GLU A 397 2.83 19.52 -27.68
CA GLU A 397 2.16 20.82 -27.68
C GLU A 397 2.18 21.43 -26.27
N THR A 398 2.58 22.70 -26.18
CA THR A 398 2.38 23.50 -24.97
C THR A 398 0.96 24.06 -24.97
N VAL A 399 0.17 23.67 -23.96
CA VAL A 399 -1.18 24.18 -23.71
C VAL A 399 -1.13 25.23 -22.61
N GLN A 400 -1.95 26.28 -22.74
CA GLN A 400 -2.10 27.31 -21.71
C GLN A 400 -3.39 27.02 -20.92
N GLY A 401 -3.32 27.18 -19.61
CA GLY A 401 -4.44 27.03 -18.69
C GLY A 401 -4.53 28.18 -17.69
N GLU A 402 -5.64 28.23 -16.96
CA GLU A 402 -5.88 29.19 -15.90
C GLU A 402 -6.54 28.49 -14.71
N ILE A 403 -5.99 28.70 -13.53
CA ILE A 403 -6.63 28.32 -12.26
C ILE A 403 -7.43 29.53 -11.79
N THR A 404 -8.76 29.40 -11.80
CA THR A 404 -9.69 30.47 -11.42
C THR A 404 -10.27 30.25 -10.03
N ALA A 405 -10.67 31.33 -9.36
CA ALA A 405 -11.26 31.26 -8.02
C ALA A 405 -12.54 30.39 -7.94
N ASP A 406 -13.32 30.37 -9.03
CA ASP A 406 -14.56 29.60 -9.18
C ASP A 406 -14.35 28.25 -9.90
N GLY A 407 -13.08 27.83 -10.06
CA GLY A 407 -12.70 26.58 -10.71
C GLY A 407 -12.94 25.35 -9.85
N ALA A 408 -12.68 24.16 -10.41
CA ALA A 408 -12.70 22.93 -9.61
C ALA A 408 -11.58 22.96 -8.57
N ARG A 409 -11.87 22.40 -7.40
CA ARG A 409 -10.95 22.28 -6.27
C ARG A 409 -10.81 20.83 -5.85
N ASP A 410 -9.60 20.44 -5.50
CA ASP A 410 -9.33 19.13 -4.89
C ASP A 410 -9.66 19.17 -3.39
N ASP A 411 -9.38 18.07 -2.70
CA ASP A 411 -9.74 17.89 -1.30
C ASP A 411 -8.92 18.84 -0.39
N ASP A 412 -7.69 19.18 -0.78
CA ASP A 412 -6.83 20.20 -0.14
C ASP A 412 -7.22 21.65 -0.50
N GLU A 413 -8.43 21.84 -1.02
CA GLU A 413 -8.97 23.07 -1.60
C GLU A 413 -8.15 23.68 -2.74
N ARG A 414 -7.16 23.03 -3.33
CA ARG A 414 -6.35 23.60 -4.41
C ARG A 414 -7.15 23.64 -5.69
N GLY A 415 -7.16 24.80 -6.36
CA GLY A 415 -7.75 24.90 -7.69
C GLY A 415 -6.98 24.01 -8.68
N TYR A 416 -7.67 23.24 -9.51
CA TYR A 416 -7.00 22.35 -10.47
C TYR A 416 -7.61 22.40 -11.87
N ALA A 417 -6.82 21.93 -12.83
CA ALA A 417 -7.26 21.59 -14.18
C ALA A 417 -6.71 20.21 -14.57
N ASP A 418 -7.61 19.31 -14.99
CA ASP A 418 -7.24 17.97 -15.41
C ASP A 418 -7.04 17.91 -16.93
N TYR A 419 -6.03 17.17 -17.35
CA TYR A 419 -5.68 16.90 -18.74
C TYR A 419 -5.62 15.41 -18.98
N SER A 420 -5.97 14.92 -20.17
CA SER A 420 -5.92 13.48 -20.49
C SER A 420 -5.07 13.16 -21.71
N PHE A 421 -4.43 12.00 -21.68
CA PHE A 421 -3.70 11.46 -22.82
C PHE A 421 -3.77 9.92 -22.85
N GLN A 422 -3.44 9.35 -24.01
CA GLN A 422 -3.33 7.89 -24.18
C GLN A 422 -1.86 7.48 -24.06
N GLY A 423 -1.58 6.62 -23.08
CA GLY A 423 -0.27 6.09 -22.78
C GLY A 423 -0.05 4.70 -23.37
N THR A 424 1.21 4.36 -23.63
CA THR A 424 1.64 2.99 -23.98
C THR A 424 2.53 2.46 -22.86
N GLU A 425 2.27 1.25 -22.41
CA GLU A 425 3.08 0.57 -21.38
C GLU A 425 4.58 0.62 -21.72
N GLY A 426 5.42 0.96 -20.73
CA GLY A 426 6.87 1.05 -20.86
C GLY A 426 7.37 2.30 -21.59
N ASN A 427 6.50 3.10 -22.21
CA ASN A 427 6.90 4.42 -22.69
C ASN A 427 7.11 5.37 -21.52
N ARG A 428 8.04 6.29 -21.74
CA ARG A 428 8.38 7.35 -20.79
C ARG A 428 7.72 8.64 -21.25
N VAL A 429 7.18 9.37 -20.31
CA VAL A 429 6.61 10.69 -20.55
C VAL A 429 7.29 11.71 -19.65
N GLN A 430 7.41 12.93 -20.17
CA GLN A 430 7.81 14.09 -19.39
C GLN A 430 6.69 15.12 -19.45
N ILE A 431 6.27 15.60 -18.29
CA ILE A 431 5.27 16.63 -18.13
C ILE A 431 5.96 17.82 -17.50
N VAL A 432 5.86 18.98 -18.14
CA VAL A 432 6.40 20.22 -17.58
C VAL A 432 5.26 21.22 -17.42
N MET A 433 5.12 21.74 -16.21
CA MET A 433 4.19 22.80 -15.88
C MET A 433 4.98 24.02 -15.44
N ARG A 434 4.58 25.19 -15.92
CA ARG A 434 5.20 26.46 -15.56
C ARG A 434 4.17 27.49 -15.21
N SER A 435 4.42 28.27 -14.16
CA SER A 435 3.55 29.36 -13.75
C SER A 435 4.37 30.54 -13.22
N GLY A 436 4.08 31.73 -13.73
CA GLY A 436 4.60 32.97 -13.16
C GLY A 436 3.75 33.50 -12.00
N ASP A 437 2.57 32.92 -11.80
CA ASP A 437 1.56 33.42 -10.86
C ASP A 437 1.53 32.61 -9.55
N PHE A 438 2.03 31.37 -9.55
CA PHE A 438 1.99 30.47 -8.40
C PHE A 438 3.04 29.37 -8.47
N ASP A 439 3.25 28.71 -7.33
CA ASP A 439 4.07 27.50 -7.24
C ASP A 439 3.31 26.28 -7.73
N THR A 440 3.83 25.59 -8.74
CA THR A 440 3.09 24.54 -9.43
C THR A 440 3.17 23.21 -8.69
N TYR A 441 2.12 22.41 -8.81
CA TYR A 441 2.05 21.05 -8.33
C TYR A 441 1.42 20.19 -9.42
N LEU A 442 2.20 19.26 -9.96
CA LEU A 442 1.80 18.32 -11.00
C LEU A 442 1.57 16.94 -10.41
N GLN A 443 0.50 16.29 -10.83
CA GLN A 443 0.24 14.89 -10.52
C GLN A 443 -0.15 14.13 -11.79
N ILE A 444 0.26 12.87 -11.91
CA ILE A 444 -0.25 11.94 -12.93
C ILE A 444 -1.02 10.83 -12.25
N GLY A 445 -2.16 10.45 -12.80
CA GLY A 445 -3.07 9.45 -12.24
C GLY A 445 -3.83 8.68 -13.32
N LYS A 446 -4.72 7.78 -12.88
CA LYS A 446 -5.68 7.10 -13.77
C LYS A 446 -7.02 7.85 -13.78
N PRO A 447 -7.82 7.76 -14.85
CA PRO A 447 -9.20 8.23 -14.82
C PRO A 447 -10.03 7.41 -13.82
N GLY A 448 -10.88 8.08 -13.05
CA GLY A 448 -11.72 7.46 -12.03
C GLY A 448 -12.81 8.40 -11.51
N ASP A 449 -13.65 7.90 -10.60
CA ASP A 449 -14.68 8.71 -9.93
C ASP A 449 -14.06 9.73 -8.95
N SER A 450 -12.92 9.36 -8.37
CA SER A 450 -11.96 10.19 -7.66
C SER A 450 -10.61 10.10 -8.39
N PHE A 451 -9.83 11.18 -8.34
CA PHE A 451 -8.49 11.20 -8.90
C PHE A 451 -7.51 10.58 -7.90
N GLU A 452 -6.80 9.55 -8.33
CA GLU A 452 -5.74 8.91 -7.55
C GLU A 452 -4.40 9.19 -8.24
N ALA A 453 -3.49 9.86 -7.52
CA ALA A 453 -2.17 10.18 -8.04
C ALA A 453 -1.27 8.94 -7.98
N LEU A 454 -0.68 8.58 -9.12
CA LEU A 454 0.37 7.58 -9.26
C LEU A 454 1.77 8.16 -8.99
N SER A 455 1.95 9.46 -9.25
CA SER A 455 3.18 10.20 -9.00
C SER A 455 2.90 11.70 -9.03
N SER A 456 3.78 12.49 -8.42
CA SER A 456 3.66 13.95 -8.35
C SER A 456 5.02 14.64 -8.29
N ASP A 457 5.04 15.92 -8.65
CA ASP A 457 6.21 16.80 -8.61
C ASP A 457 5.77 18.25 -8.44
N ASP A 458 6.43 19.04 -7.59
CA ASP A 458 6.20 20.48 -7.41
C ASP A 458 7.39 21.34 -7.90
N ASP A 459 8.64 20.95 -7.68
CA ASP A 459 9.82 21.78 -7.98
C ASP A 459 10.89 21.11 -8.88
N GLY A 460 10.52 20.11 -9.67
CA GLY A 460 11.43 19.22 -10.42
C GLY A 460 12.34 19.84 -11.48
N LEU A 461 12.34 21.17 -11.66
CA LEU A 461 13.35 21.92 -12.45
C LEU A 461 14.57 22.38 -11.62
N GLY A 462 14.62 22.10 -10.33
CA GLY A 462 15.78 22.33 -9.45
C GLY A 462 16.02 23.79 -9.02
N GLU A 463 15.53 24.76 -9.79
CA GLU A 463 15.41 26.17 -9.39
C GLU A 463 14.05 26.72 -9.84
N GLY A 464 13.32 27.39 -8.93
CA GLY A 464 12.06 28.07 -9.24
C GLY A 464 10.87 27.44 -8.55
N THR A 465 9.70 27.56 -9.17
CA THR A 465 8.40 27.13 -8.66
C THR A 465 7.61 26.38 -9.76
N ASP A 466 8.36 25.76 -10.68
CA ASP A 466 7.89 25.10 -11.89
C ASP A 466 8.15 23.59 -11.76
N SER A 467 7.15 22.77 -12.05
CA SER A 467 7.20 21.31 -11.90
C SER A 467 7.65 20.62 -13.19
N ARG A 468 8.43 19.54 -13.06
CA ARG A 468 8.81 18.62 -14.12
C ARG A 468 8.68 17.18 -13.64
N LEU A 469 7.61 16.52 -14.06
CA LEU A 469 7.36 15.12 -13.75
C LEU A 469 7.84 14.21 -14.89
N ASN A 470 8.77 13.29 -14.60
CA ASN A 470 9.12 12.20 -15.51
C ASN A 470 8.47 10.92 -15.01
N TYR A 471 7.81 10.17 -15.89
CA TYR A 471 7.08 8.97 -15.48
C TYR A 471 7.15 7.86 -16.54
N ILE A 472 7.36 6.62 -16.10
CA ILE A 472 7.30 5.43 -16.94
C ILE A 472 5.91 4.82 -16.81
N LEU A 473 5.19 4.68 -17.91
CA LEU A 473 3.81 4.24 -17.89
C LEU A 473 3.72 2.74 -17.56
N PRO A 474 3.08 2.34 -16.44
CA PRO A 474 3.03 0.94 -16.01
C PRO A 474 2.10 0.08 -16.88
N GLU A 475 1.17 0.68 -17.62
CA GLU A 475 0.22 -0.05 -18.46
C GLU A 475 -0.20 0.79 -19.68
N THR A 476 -0.77 0.13 -20.69
CA THR A 476 -1.36 0.83 -21.84
C THR A 476 -2.77 1.26 -21.47
N GLY A 477 -3.08 2.56 -21.55
CA GLY A 477 -4.37 3.09 -21.12
C GLY A 477 -4.49 4.60 -21.19
N GLU A 478 -5.62 5.09 -20.71
CA GLU A 478 -5.83 6.53 -20.49
C GLU A 478 -5.22 6.96 -19.17
N TYR A 479 -4.56 8.12 -19.18
CA TYR A 479 -3.98 8.75 -18.01
C TYR A 479 -4.53 10.17 -17.86
N VAL A 480 -4.60 10.63 -16.61
CA VAL A 480 -4.99 11.99 -16.25
C VAL A 480 -3.80 12.70 -15.62
N ILE A 481 -3.54 13.93 -16.06
CA ILE A 481 -2.56 14.84 -15.47
C ILE A 481 -3.33 15.94 -14.76
N ARG A 482 -3.13 16.09 -13.46
CA ARG A 482 -3.69 17.18 -12.67
C ARG A 482 -2.67 18.29 -12.54
N ALA A 483 -3.06 19.47 -13.01
CA ALA A 483 -2.29 20.70 -12.89
C ALA A 483 -2.93 21.60 -11.82
N SER A 484 -2.19 21.87 -10.75
CA SER A 484 -2.65 22.68 -9.62
C SER A 484 -1.54 23.62 -9.12
N PRO A 485 -1.87 24.67 -8.37
CA PRO A 485 -0.92 25.32 -7.48
C PRO A 485 -0.62 24.43 -6.27
N LEU A 486 0.54 24.60 -5.64
CA LEU A 486 0.89 23.93 -4.38
C LEU A 486 0.05 24.44 -3.19
N GLY A 487 -0.31 25.73 -3.18
CA GLY A 487 -1.14 26.35 -2.14
C GLY A 487 -2.61 26.51 -2.55
N SER A 488 -3.54 26.32 -1.60
CA SER A 488 -4.99 26.35 -1.81
C SER A 488 -5.57 27.70 -2.30
N ASP A 489 -4.95 28.81 -1.90
CA ASP A 489 -5.38 30.16 -2.25
C ASP A 489 -4.83 30.67 -3.60
N ALA A 490 -3.85 29.96 -4.16
CA ALA A 490 -3.15 30.38 -5.35
C ALA A 490 -3.99 30.17 -6.63
N LYS A 491 -3.76 31.04 -7.62
CA LYS A 491 -4.56 31.16 -8.84
C LYS A 491 -3.83 32.00 -9.85
N GLY A 492 -4.10 31.77 -11.13
CA GLY A 492 -3.44 32.47 -12.23
C GLY A 492 -3.23 31.58 -13.45
N LEU A 493 -2.42 32.08 -14.37
CA LEU A 493 -2.11 31.43 -15.64
C LEU A 493 -0.95 30.45 -15.50
N PHE A 494 -1.04 29.34 -16.21
CA PHE A 494 0.05 28.38 -16.33
C PHE A 494 0.16 27.85 -17.76
N SER A 495 1.30 27.24 -18.06
CA SER A 495 1.50 26.46 -19.27
C SER A 495 1.87 25.03 -18.91
N ILE A 496 1.35 24.06 -19.67
CA ILE A 496 1.65 22.64 -19.50
C ILE A 496 2.06 22.03 -20.84
N GLU A 497 3.09 21.20 -20.83
CA GLU A 497 3.58 20.48 -22.01
C GLU A 497 3.83 19.02 -21.66
N LEU A 498 3.30 18.12 -22.49
CA LEU A 498 3.50 16.69 -22.38
C LEU A 498 4.39 16.22 -23.54
N THR A 499 5.50 15.55 -23.23
CA THR A 499 6.45 15.02 -24.21
C THR A 499 6.50 13.50 -24.12
N ASP A 500 6.30 12.82 -25.26
CA ASP A 500 6.58 11.38 -25.38
C ASP A 500 8.09 11.21 -25.57
N LYS A 501 8.73 10.56 -24.61
CA LYS A 501 10.16 10.23 -24.64
C LYS A 501 10.39 8.81 -25.19
N GLY A 502 9.34 8.13 -25.64
CA GLY A 502 9.37 6.79 -26.19
C GLY A 502 9.71 5.73 -25.14
N PRO A 503 9.88 4.47 -25.56
CA PRO A 503 10.38 3.43 -24.67
C PRO A 503 11.77 3.79 -24.15
N GLN A 504 12.14 3.21 -23.01
CA GLN A 504 13.50 3.28 -22.49
C GLN A 504 14.50 2.80 -23.57
N PRO A 505 15.59 3.55 -23.85
CA PRO A 505 16.57 3.15 -24.85
C PRO A 505 17.23 1.81 -24.48
N GLU A 506 17.40 0.96 -25.49
CA GLU A 506 18.12 -0.31 -25.34
C GLU A 506 19.61 -0.06 -25.01
N PRO A 507 20.19 -0.80 -24.06
CA PRO A 507 21.60 -0.66 -23.73
C PRO A 507 22.52 -0.94 -24.94
N GLY A 508 23.57 -0.12 -25.07
CA GLY A 508 24.71 -0.43 -25.92
C GLY A 508 25.51 -1.64 -25.40
N SER A 509 26.68 -1.93 -25.98
CA SER A 509 27.60 -2.97 -25.49
C SER A 509 28.99 -2.41 -25.28
N ILE A 510 29.65 -2.79 -24.18
CA ILE A 510 31.06 -2.47 -23.90
C ILE A 510 31.80 -3.74 -23.47
N LEU A 511 33.10 -3.79 -23.80
CA LEU A 511 33.98 -4.90 -23.44
C LEU A 511 35.04 -4.44 -22.45
N VAL A 512 35.51 -5.36 -21.60
CA VAL A 512 36.67 -5.11 -20.73
C VAL A 512 37.88 -4.67 -21.57
N GLY A 513 38.57 -3.62 -21.12
CA GLY A 513 39.69 -2.98 -21.79
C GLY A 513 39.32 -1.93 -22.85
N HIS A 514 38.05 -1.54 -22.95
CA HIS A 514 37.56 -0.55 -23.91
C HIS A 514 37.03 0.72 -23.23
N THR A 515 36.91 1.76 -24.04
CA THR A 515 36.38 3.07 -23.64
C THR A 515 35.24 3.45 -24.58
N ALA A 516 34.07 3.74 -24.03
CA ALA A 516 32.96 4.39 -24.71
C ALA A 516 33.03 5.91 -24.52
N ARG A 517 32.53 6.64 -25.51
CA ARG A 517 32.30 8.09 -25.43
C ARG A 517 30.86 8.33 -25.80
N GLY A 518 30.16 9.08 -24.97
CA GLY A 518 28.76 9.43 -25.18
C GLY A 518 28.50 10.87 -24.78
N THR A 519 27.25 11.27 -24.97
CA THR A 519 26.74 12.58 -24.58
C THR A 519 25.37 12.32 -23.96
N LEU A 520 25.20 12.63 -22.68
CA LEU A 520 23.88 12.57 -22.05
C LEU A 520 23.03 13.72 -22.59
N THR A 521 21.83 13.37 -23.00
CA THR A 521 20.81 14.25 -23.57
C THR A 521 19.44 13.90 -22.98
N ASP A 522 18.46 14.76 -23.22
CA ASP A 522 17.09 14.56 -22.78
C ASP A 522 16.33 13.47 -23.58
N SER A 523 17.01 12.78 -24.49
CA SER A 523 16.48 11.62 -25.21
C SER A 523 16.96 10.28 -24.65
N ASP A 524 17.99 10.29 -23.79
CA ASP A 524 18.58 9.09 -23.21
C ASP A 524 17.72 8.55 -22.08
N GLY A 525 18.16 7.44 -21.46
CA GLY A 525 17.47 6.80 -20.35
C GLY A 525 17.17 7.77 -19.22
N ILE A 526 16.01 7.62 -18.56
CA ILE A 526 15.65 8.46 -17.40
C ILE A 526 15.51 7.52 -16.21
N ALA A 527 16.25 7.81 -15.16
CA ALA A 527 16.16 7.12 -13.88
C ALA A 527 14.94 7.62 -13.09
N ASP A 528 14.58 6.92 -12.02
CA ASP A 528 13.37 7.25 -11.23
C ASP A 528 13.46 8.64 -10.58
N ASP A 529 14.68 9.10 -10.29
CA ASP A 529 14.99 10.45 -9.80
C ASP A 529 15.02 11.52 -10.90
N GLY A 530 14.82 11.14 -12.17
CA GLY A 530 14.88 12.05 -13.32
C GLY A 530 16.28 12.28 -13.90
N ALA A 531 17.32 11.60 -13.42
CA ALA A 531 18.67 11.69 -13.98
C ALA A 531 18.77 11.00 -15.35
N PHE A 532 19.50 11.63 -16.28
CA PHE A 532 19.74 11.03 -17.60
C PHE A 532 20.83 9.97 -17.51
N PHE A 533 20.68 8.88 -18.26
CA PHE A 533 21.71 7.86 -18.36
C PHE A 533 21.79 7.17 -19.72
N ASP A 534 23.01 6.81 -20.10
CA ASP A 534 23.29 5.84 -21.15
C ASP A 534 23.60 4.48 -20.53
N ALA A 535 23.00 3.42 -21.06
CA ALA A 535 23.21 2.06 -20.59
C ALA A 535 24.14 1.26 -21.51
N TYR A 536 25.03 0.45 -20.92
CA TYR A 536 25.94 -0.43 -21.65
C TYR A 536 25.96 -1.83 -21.04
N THR A 537 25.64 -2.84 -21.83
CA THR A 537 25.81 -4.24 -21.46
C THR A 537 27.28 -4.65 -21.48
N ILE A 538 27.69 -5.42 -20.48
CA ILE A 538 29.03 -6.03 -20.38
C ILE A 538 28.91 -7.48 -19.90
N THR A 539 29.64 -8.39 -20.53
CA THR A 539 29.75 -9.77 -20.07
C THR A 539 31.08 -9.97 -19.34
N VAL A 540 31.01 -10.47 -18.12
CA VAL A 540 32.14 -10.63 -17.19
C VAL A 540 32.17 -12.04 -16.60
N ALA A 541 33.33 -12.48 -16.13
CA ALA A 541 33.50 -13.75 -15.44
C ALA A 541 33.57 -13.56 -13.92
N GLU A 542 33.13 -14.57 -13.17
CA GLU A 542 33.29 -14.64 -11.71
C GLU A 542 34.76 -14.47 -11.33
N GLY A 543 35.02 -13.58 -10.37
CA GLY A 543 36.34 -13.20 -9.89
C GLY A 543 37.05 -12.14 -10.73
N ASP A 544 36.48 -11.66 -11.84
CA ASP A 544 37.04 -10.52 -12.57
C ASP A 544 37.12 -9.31 -11.63
N LYS A 545 38.25 -8.58 -11.69
CA LYS A 545 38.43 -7.33 -10.96
C LYS A 545 38.53 -6.21 -11.98
N LEU A 546 37.61 -5.27 -11.93
CA LEU A 546 37.45 -4.21 -12.92
C LEU A 546 37.50 -2.84 -12.25
N ASP A 547 38.18 -1.91 -12.90
CA ASP A 547 38.04 -0.48 -12.63
C ASP A 547 37.14 0.09 -13.72
N VAL A 548 35.97 0.59 -13.33
CA VAL A 548 35.04 1.30 -14.21
C VAL A 548 35.14 2.78 -13.87
N THR A 549 35.35 3.62 -14.88
CA THR A 549 35.61 5.04 -14.69
C THR A 549 34.74 5.86 -15.62
N LEU A 550 34.02 6.83 -15.06
CA LEU A 550 33.20 7.79 -15.78
C LEU A 550 33.74 9.19 -15.54
N VAL A 551 34.12 9.85 -16.63
CA VAL A 551 34.67 11.20 -16.60
C VAL A 551 33.77 12.11 -17.42
N SER A 552 33.21 13.13 -16.76
CA SER A 552 32.47 14.22 -17.39
C SER A 552 33.00 15.54 -16.85
N ASN A 553 33.21 16.53 -17.72
CA ASN A 553 33.49 17.92 -17.31
C ASN A 553 32.24 18.81 -17.40
N HIS A 554 31.08 18.20 -17.67
CA HIS A 554 29.84 18.91 -17.99
C HIS A 554 28.73 18.69 -16.96
N PHE A 555 28.79 17.59 -16.21
CA PHE A 555 27.81 17.20 -15.20
C PHE A 555 28.52 16.43 -14.10
N ASP A 556 27.89 16.31 -12.94
CA ASP A 556 28.40 15.50 -11.85
C ASP A 556 28.18 14.01 -12.14
N ALA A 557 29.25 13.24 -12.29
CA ALA A 557 29.16 11.89 -12.84
C ALA A 557 28.63 10.92 -11.78
N TYR A 558 27.71 10.03 -12.16
CA TYR A 558 27.31 8.90 -11.33
C TYR A 558 27.40 7.61 -12.17
N LEU A 559 28.15 6.64 -11.67
CA LEU A 559 28.23 5.29 -12.22
C LEU A 559 27.29 4.37 -11.45
N ASP A 560 26.54 3.56 -12.18
CA ASP A 560 25.69 2.53 -11.60
C ASP A 560 25.77 1.26 -12.43
N ILE A 561 26.37 0.22 -11.87
CA ILE A 561 26.53 -1.09 -12.50
C ILE A 561 25.48 -2.00 -11.89
N GLY A 562 24.69 -2.69 -12.71
CA GLY A 562 23.54 -3.44 -12.23
C GLY A 562 22.99 -4.45 -13.24
N LYS A 563 21.79 -4.97 -12.98
CA LYS A 563 21.01 -5.81 -13.89
C LYS A 563 19.56 -5.33 -13.90
N MET A 564 18.83 -5.64 -14.98
CA MET A 564 17.36 -5.53 -14.97
C MET A 564 16.77 -6.89 -14.59
N ASN A 565 16.00 -6.94 -13.51
CA ASN A 565 15.33 -8.14 -13.01
C ASN A 565 13.82 -7.87 -12.94
N ASP A 566 13.00 -8.63 -13.67
CA ASP A 566 11.53 -8.48 -13.74
C ASP A 566 11.01 -7.05 -13.98
N GLY A 567 11.80 -6.22 -14.67
CA GLY A 567 11.46 -4.82 -15.01
C GLY A 567 11.99 -3.78 -14.04
N THR A 568 12.54 -4.18 -12.88
CA THR A 568 13.21 -3.29 -11.92
C THR A 568 14.73 -3.30 -12.08
N TRP A 569 15.35 -2.17 -11.73
CA TRP A 569 16.80 -2.00 -11.74
C TRP A 569 17.41 -2.45 -10.42
N GLU A 570 18.39 -3.33 -10.47
CA GLU A 570 19.18 -3.74 -9.32
C GLU A 570 20.62 -3.25 -9.49
N SER A 571 21.07 -2.37 -8.59
CA SER A 571 22.46 -1.91 -8.53
C SER A 571 23.34 -2.94 -7.82
N VAL A 572 24.54 -3.15 -8.35
CA VAL A 572 25.59 -4.06 -7.88
C VAL A 572 26.80 -3.26 -7.40
N ALA A 573 27.06 -2.12 -8.04
CA ALA A 573 28.09 -1.20 -7.60
C ALA A 573 27.84 0.18 -8.19
N SER A 574 27.90 1.21 -7.35
CA SER A 574 27.75 2.60 -7.76
C SER A 574 28.82 3.50 -7.16
N ASP A 575 29.06 4.64 -7.79
CA ASP A 575 29.96 5.68 -7.29
C ASP A 575 29.69 7.02 -8.01
N ASP A 576 29.85 8.14 -7.33
CA ASP A 576 29.75 9.50 -7.90
C ASP A 576 31.09 10.26 -7.95
N ASP A 577 31.91 10.24 -6.89
CA ASP A 577 33.01 11.22 -6.78
C ASP A 577 34.41 10.63 -6.46
N SER A 578 34.56 9.31 -6.41
CA SER A 578 35.78 8.70 -5.85
C SER A 578 37.03 8.81 -6.74
N LEU A 579 36.90 9.27 -7.99
CA LEU A 579 38.04 9.49 -8.88
C LEU A 579 38.67 10.88 -8.68
N SER A 580 37.84 11.91 -8.46
CA SER A 580 38.14 13.30 -8.04
C SER A 580 37.10 14.29 -8.62
N ASP A 581 36.82 15.39 -7.90
CA ASP A 581 35.92 16.47 -8.32
C ASP A 581 34.50 15.96 -8.58
N THR A 582 34.10 15.85 -9.85
CA THR A 582 32.76 15.43 -10.31
C THR A 582 32.85 14.14 -11.16
N HIS A 583 33.83 13.29 -10.87
CA HIS A 583 34.13 12.08 -11.65
C HIS A 583 34.00 10.82 -10.79
N ALA A 584 33.37 9.81 -11.37
CA ALA A 584 33.08 8.55 -10.71
C ALA A 584 34.08 7.44 -11.08
N LYS A 585 34.42 6.61 -10.10
CA LYS A 585 35.15 5.35 -10.27
C LYS A 585 34.56 4.24 -9.40
N VAL A 586 34.14 3.17 -10.04
CA VAL A 586 33.77 1.94 -9.35
C VAL A 586 34.91 0.93 -9.45
N GLU A 587 35.42 0.48 -8.30
CA GLU A 587 36.33 -0.68 -8.22
C GLU A 587 35.54 -1.96 -7.96
N TRP A 588 35.15 -2.65 -9.03
CA TRP A 588 34.24 -3.78 -8.98
C TRP A 588 34.99 -5.13 -8.94
N THR A 589 34.61 -6.01 -8.02
CA THR A 589 34.97 -7.44 -8.08
C THR A 589 33.71 -8.21 -8.44
N VAL A 590 33.75 -8.96 -9.53
CA VAL A 590 32.60 -9.66 -10.07
C VAL A 590 32.37 -10.93 -9.25
N ASP A 591 31.29 -10.97 -8.49
CA ASP A 591 30.97 -12.12 -7.64
C ASP A 591 30.28 -13.25 -8.41
N GLU A 592 29.60 -12.94 -9.52
CA GLU A 592 28.96 -13.93 -10.39
C GLU A 592 29.25 -13.65 -11.87
N ALA A 593 29.59 -14.69 -12.65
CA ALA A 593 29.73 -14.56 -14.09
C ALA A 593 28.37 -14.24 -14.74
N GLY A 594 28.31 -13.23 -15.60
CA GLY A 594 27.04 -12.83 -16.19
C GLY A 594 27.13 -11.65 -17.14
N THR A 595 25.97 -11.24 -17.65
CA THR A 595 25.81 -9.96 -18.34
C THR A 595 25.23 -8.94 -17.37
N TYR A 596 25.91 -7.81 -17.24
CA TYR A 596 25.52 -6.68 -16.41
C TYR A 596 25.30 -5.47 -17.31
N ILE A 597 24.65 -4.43 -16.78
CA ILE A 597 24.44 -3.14 -17.42
C ILE A 597 25.21 -2.10 -16.61
N ILE A 598 25.97 -1.25 -17.29
CA ILE A 598 26.61 -0.07 -16.72
C ILE A 598 25.79 1.13 -17.18
N ARG A 599 25.15 1.84 -16.25
CA ARG A 599 24.53 3.14 -16.50
C ARG A 599 25.56 4.23 -16.23
N ALA A 600 25.93 4.97 -17.26
CA ALA A 600 26.67 6.22 -17.15
C ALA A 600 25.64 7.35 -17.00
N ARG A 601 25.59 7.99 -15.83
CA ARG A 601 24.53 8.92 -15.46
C ARG A 601 25.08 10.28 -15.01
N SER A 602 24.23 11.28 -15.01
CA SER A 602 24.41 12.44 -14.11
C SER A 602 23.94 12.09 -12.69
N PHE A 603 24.51 12.74 -11.68
CA PHE A 603 24.06 12.67 -10.30
C PHE A 603 22.75 13.45 -10.13
N ALA A 604 22.67 14.66 -10.67
CA ALA A 604 21.49 15.49 -10.57
C ALA A 604 20.50 15.29 -11.75
N PRO A 605 19.18 15.49 -11.52
CA PRO A 605 18.17 15.33 -12.55
C PRO A 605 18.29 16.33 -13.71
N GLY A 606 18.26 15.82 -14.94
CA GLY A 606 18.24 16.64 -16.15
C GLY A 606 19.56 17.29 -16.57
N GLU A 607 20.70 16.93 -15.97
CA GLU A 607 22.01 17.38 -16.46
C GLU A 607 22.40 16.66 -17.75
N SER A 608 23.10 17.36 -18.65
CA SER A 608 23.45 16.86 -19.98
C SER A 608 24.90 17.23 -20.32
N GLY A 609 25.54 16.44 -21.18
CA GLY A 609 26.90 16.74 -21.62
C GLY A 609 27.73 15.52 -22.00
N ASP A 610 28.93 15.80 -22.47
CA ASP A 610 29.85 14.77 -22.96
C ASP A 610 30.53 14.01 -21.81
N TYR A 611 30.64 12.69 -21.95
CA TYR A 611 31.39 11.85 -21.01
C TYR A 611 32.27 10.81 -21.70
N THR A 612 33.18 10.24 -20.92
CA THR A 612 33.99 9.07 -21.29
C THR A 612 33.82 7.98 -20.24
N LEU A 613 33.41 6.79 -20.67
CA LEU A 613 33.27 5.59 -19.83
C LEU A 613 34.38 4.60 -20.19
N ALA A 614 35.24 4.23 -19.24
CA ALA A 614 36.28 3.24 -19.43
C ALA A 614 36.06 2.04 -18.51
N VAL A 615 36.31 0.83 -19.03
CA VAL A 615 36.29 -0.41 -18.25
C VAL A 615 37.64 -1.07 -18.39
N GLU A 616 38.39 -1.21 -17.31
CA GLU A 616 39.75 -1.75 -17.30
C GLU A 616 39.88 -2.92 -16.33
N SER A 617 40.74 -3.91 -16.64
CA SER A 617 41.06 -4.97 -15.67
C SER A 617 42.01 -4.45 -14.59
N ARG A 618 41.62 -4.59 -13.33
CA ARG A 618 42.44 -4.30 -12.15
C ARG A 618 43.40 -5.47 -11.90
N LYS A 619 44.70 -5.16 -11.79
CA LYS A 619 45.78 -6.16 -11.67
C LYS A 619 46.01 -6.66 -10.25
#